data_AF-A0AAV3GQU5-F1
#
_entry.id   AF-A0AAV3GQU5-F1
#
_cell.length_a   1.000
_cell.length_b   1.000
_cell.length_c   1.000
_cell.angle_alpha   90.00
_cell.angle_beta   90.00
_cell.angle_gamma   90.00
#
_symmetry.space_group_name_H-M   'P 1'
#
loop_
_entity.id
_entity.type
_entity.pdbx_description
1 polymer ?
#
loop_
_entity_poly.entity_id
_entity_poly.type
_entity_poly.pdbx_seq_one_letter_code
_entity_poly.pdbx_strand_id
1 'polypeptide(L)' 'TNLIERLNQEVRRREKIIRIFPNCVSANRLIGAVLIDQHDEWLSSSRKYIKFAK' A
#
# COMPACT_ATOMS: atom_id res chain seq x y z
N THR A 1 15.83 -1.65 5.12
CA THR A 1 14.44 -1.15 5.10
C THR A 1 13.48 -2.33 5.09
N ASN A 2 12.69 -2.47 6.14
CA ASN A 2 11.67 -3.54 6.26
C ASN A 2 10.54 -3.31 5.21
N LEU A 3 9.78 -4.35 4.88
CA LEU A 3 8.62 -4.29 3.97
C LEU A 3 7.62 -3.23 4.38
N ILE A 4 7.35 -3.10 5.69
CA ILE A 4 6.42 -2.09 6.22
C ILE A 4 6.91 -0.67 5.96
N GLU A 5 8.22 -0.42 6.09
CA GLU A 5 8.79 0.90 5.81
C GLU A 5 8.67 1.25 4.32
N ARG A 6 8.87 0.27 3.41
CA ARG A 6 8.67 0.48 1.96
C ARG A 6 7.22 0.81 1.64
N LEU A 7 6.28 0.07 2.22
CA LEU A 7 4.85 0.32 2.04
C LEU A 7 4.46 1.73 2.54
N ASN A 8 4.93 2.11 3.73
CA ASN A 8 4.67 3.43 4.28
C ASN A 8 5.28 4.55 3.42
N GLN A 9 6.47 4.35 2.86
CA GLN A 9 7.08 5.29 1.92
C GLN A 9 6.23 5.48 0.67
N GLU A 10 5.66 4.40 0.11
CA GLU A 10 4.81 4.49 -1.08
C GLU A 10 3.49 5.21 -0.79
N VAL A 11 2.85 4.93 0.36
CA VAL A 11 1.67 5.68 0.80
C VAL A 11 1.98 7.17 0.94
N ARG A 12 3.08 7.54 1.61
CA ARG A 12 3.48 8.95 1.76
C ARG A 12 3.84 9.60 0.43
N ARG A 13 4.42 8.87 -0.52
CA ARG A 13 4.74 9.38 -1.86
C ARG A 13 3.46 9.78 -2.61
N ARG A 14 2.42 8.94 -2.57
CA ARG A 14 1.14 9.23 -3.25
C ARG A 14 0.33 10.32 -2.53
N GLU A 15 0.35 10.34 -1.20
CA GLU A 15 -0.27 11.41 -0.41
C GLU A 15 0.35 12.79 -0.69
N LYS A 16 1.68 12.88 -0.85
CA LYS A 16 2.37 14.15 -1.08
C LYS A 16 1.85 14.91 -2.30
N ILE A 17 1.30 14.20 -3.29
CA ILE A 17 0.71 14.79 -4.49
C ILE A 17 -0.65 15.44 -4.18
N ILE A 18 -1.46 14.80 -3.33
CA ILE A 18 -2.85 15.22 -3.04
C ILE A 18 -2.89 16.42 -2.07
N ARG A 19 -1.88 16.55 -1.18
CA ARG A 19 -1.70 17.62 -0.18
C ARG A 19 -2.79 17.71 0.90
N ILE A 20 -4.07 17.74 0.53
CA ILE A 20 -5.22 17.80 1.45
C ILE A 20 -6.33 16.88 0.93
N PHE A 21 -6.84 15.99 1.79
CA PHE A 21 -7.98 15.16 1.42
C PHE A 21 -9.31 15.85 1.76
N PRO A 22 -10.34 15.73 0.92
CA PRO A 22 -11.65 16.33 1.16
C PRO A 22 -12.45 15.61 2.26
N ASN A 23 -12.12 14.35 2.56
CA ASN A 23 -12.71 13.55 3.64
C ASN A 23 -11.88 12.28 3.90
N CYS A 24 -12.15 11.60 5.01
CA CYS A 24 -11.47 10.36 5.39
C CYS A 24 -11.71 9.22 4.39
N VAL A 25 -12.88 9.17 3.74
CA VAL A 25 -13.21 8.12 2.75
C VAL A 25 -12.28 8.21 1.53
N SER A 26 -11.94 9.43 1.11
CA SER A 26 -11.02 9.67 -0.01
C SER A 26 -9.59 9.22 0.31
N ALA A 27 -9.14 9.46 1.55
CA ALA A 27 -7.86 8.94 2.03
C ALA A 27 -7.86 7.40 2.08
N ASN A 28 -8.95 6.80 2.58
CA ASN A 28 -9.09 5.35 2.65
C ASN A 28 -9.07 4.71 1.25
N ARG A 29 -9.67 5.35 0.24
CA ARG A 29 -9.62 4.87 -1.15
C ARG A 29 -8.20 4.86 -1.70
N LEU A 30 -7.40 5.90 -1.45
CA LEU A 30 -6.01 5.95 -1.89
C LEU A 30 -5.19 4.83 -1.22
N ILE A 31 -5.28 4.74 0.10
CA ILE A 31 -4.53 3.75 0.88
C ILE A 31 -4.95 2.34 0.43
N GLY A 32 -6.24 2.09 0.29
CA GLY A 32 -6.78 0.84 -0.22
C GLY A 32 -6.24 0.49 -1.61
N ALA A 33 -6.19 1.45 -2.54
CA ALA A 33 -5.61 1.22 -3.87
C ALA A 33 -4.11 0.84 -3.80
N VAL A 34 -3.31 1.52 -2.97
CA VAL A 34 -1.90 1.17 -2.76
C VAL A 34 -1.73 -0.24 -2.20
N LEU A 35 -2.58 -0.62 -1.23
CA LEU A 35 -2.53 -1.94 -0.62
C LEU A 35 -2.91 -3.05 -1.59
N ILE A 36 -3.88 -2.80 -2.48
CA ILE A 36 -4.27 -3.75 -3.54
C ILE A 36 -3.11 -3.93 -4.51
N ASP A 37 -2.52 -2.84 -5.02
CA ASP A 37 -1.34 -2.91 -5.91
C ASP A 37 -0.21 -3.72 -5.27
N GLN A 38 0.07 -3.48 -3.98
CA GLN A 38 1.12 -4.18 -3.25
C GLN A 38 0.80 -5.67 -3.05
N HIS A 39 -0.47 -5.99 -2.78
CA HIS A 39 -0.93 -7.36 -2.62
C HIS A 39 -0.74 -8.15 -3.92
N ASP A 40 -1.14 -7.58 -5.05
CA ASP A 40 -0.97 -8.19 -6.38
C ASP A 40 0.51 -8.40 -6.70
N GLU A 41 1.38 -7.42 -6.39
CA GLU A 41 2.83 -7.59 -6.52
C GLU A 41 3.34 -8.76 -5.69
N TRP A 42 2.92 -8.86 -4.41
CA TRP A 42 3.35 -9.95 -3.52
C TRP A 42 2.84 -11.32 -3.96
N LEU A 43 1.65 -11.40 -4.55
CA LEU A 43 1.11 -12.63 -5.13
C LEU A 43 1.87 -13.05 -6.39
N SER A 44 2.26 -12.08 -7.23
CA SER A 44 3.00 -12.33 -8.47
C SER A 44 4.49 -12.62 -8.25
N SER A 45 5.03 -12.26 -7.09
CA SER A 45 6.46 -12.41 -6.82
C SER A 45 6.85 -13.85 -6.50
N SER A 46 7.96 -14.31 -7.08
CA SER A 46 8.57 -15.61 -6.73
C SER A 46 9.04 -15.69 -5.26
N ARG A 47 9.17 -14.53 -4.59
CA ARG A 47 9.55 -14.46 -3.18
C ARG A 47 8.30 -14.53 -2.31
N LYS A 48 8.28 -15.48 -1.37
CA LYS A 48 7.15 -15.69 -0.45
C LYS A 48 7.14 -14.60 0.64
N TYR A 49 6.32 -13.56 0.43
CA TYR A 49 6.13 -12.48 1.41
C TYR A 49 4.99 -12.76 2.39
N ILE A 50 3.93 -13.43 1.94
CA ILE A 50 2.78 -13.82 2.77
C ILE A 50 2.72 -15.34 2.81
N LYS A 51 2.54 -15.89 4.03
CA LYS A 51 2.12 -17.28 4.24
C LYS A 51 0.69 -17.25 4.75
N PHE A 52 -0.25 -17.73 3.94
CA PHE A 52 -1.60 -17.96 4.42
C PHE A 52 -1.60 -19.20 5.32
N ALA A 53 -1.91 -19.01 6.60
CA ALA A 53 -2.22 -20.14 7.48
C ALA A 53 -3.62 -20.66 7.09
N LYS A 54 -3.73 -21.98 7.00
CA LYS A 54 -4.96 -22.69 6.62
C LYS A 54 -5.91 -22.82 7.81
#